data_AF-A0A8G2CNP4-F1
#
_entry.id   AF-A0A8G2CNP4-F1
#
_cell.length_a   1.000
_cell.length_b   1.000
_cell.length_c   1.000
_cell.angle_alpha   90.00
_cell.angle_beta   90.00
_cell.angle_gamma   90.00
#
_symmetry.space_group_name_H-M   'P 1'
#
loop_
_entity.id
_entity.type
_entity.pdbx_description
1 polymer ?
#
loop_
_entity_poly.entity_id
_entity_poly.type
_entity_poly.pdbx_seq_one_letter_code
_entity_poly.pdbx_strand_id
1 'polypeptide(L)'
;FYRISAKRGSLPENLTGIVVHDHWKPYYTLAGVLHALCNAHHLRELQALIEIEHEDWARRMQTLLRRACHAANLSRMQGKPLPPRLIALIERCYDAIVTDGLLFHTDQSPLTQADVQARRRGRVPRRVGHNLLLRLSTRKPDVLRFLSNPAVPFTNNLAERDGRMMKLRQKISGGFRAVTGAEDFAVIRSFFSTAKKQQWDVLNAINAHPNVLIAQLKLA
;
A
#
# COMPACT_ATOMS: atom_id res chain seq x y z
N PHE A 1 2.18 11.30 10.60
CA PHE A 1 3.32 12.07 11.12
C PHE A 1 4.60 11.53 10.48
N TYR A 2 5.67 12.32 10.49
CA TYR A 2 7.01 11.92 10.09
C TYR A 2 7.77 11.47 11.34
N ARG A 3 8.72 10.55 11.17
CA ARG A 3 9.60 10.10 12.24
C ARG A 3 10.99 9.86 11.71
N ILE A 4 11.96 9.88 12.61
CA ILE A 4 13.36 9.59 12.31
C ILE A 4 13.78 8.38 13.14
N SER A 5 14.73 7.63 12.60
CA SER A 5 15.31 6.49 13.27
C SER A 5 16.74 6.34 12.82
N ALA A 6 17.64 6.07 13.76
CA ALA A 6 19.03 5.74 13.48
C ALA A 6 19.14 4.43 12.68
N LYS A 7 18.23 3.47 12.93
CA LYS A 7 18.19 2.19 12.22
C LYS A 7 17.35 2.29 10.94
N ARG A 8 17.97 2.01 9.79
CA ARG A 8 17.28 1.89 8.49
C ARG A 8 16.24 0.77 8.57
N GLY A 9 15.02 1.07 8.11
CA GLY A 9 13.96 0.08 8.07
C GLY A 9 13.39 -0.29 9.44
N SER A 10 13.69 0.48 10.50
CA SER A 10 12.89 0.39 11.73
C SER A 10 11.43 0.62 11.38
N LEU A 11 10.53 0.06 12.19
CA LEU A 11 9.09 0.24 12.06
C LEU A 11 8.55 0.96 13.30
N PRO A 12 7.44 1.71 13.18
CA PRO A 12 6.84 2.34 14.34
C PRO A 12 6.24 1.26 15.25
N GLU A 13 6.37 1.46 16.55
CA GLU A 13 5.76 0.61 17.58
C GLU A 13 4.40 1.18 18.00
N ASN A 14 3.57 0.34 18.63
CA ASN A 14 2.28 0.73 19.22
C ASN A 14 1.30 1.38 18.22
N LEU A 15 1.38 1.00 16.94
CA LEU A 15 0.35 1.36 15.97
C LEU A 15 -0.92 0.53 16.23
N THR A 16 -2.07 1.16 16.02
CA THR A 16 -3.38 0.52 16.05
C THR A 16 -4.16 0.84 14.78
N GLY A 17 -5.24 0.11 14.51
CA GLY A 17 -6.10 0.35 13.36
C GLY A 17 -5.60 -0.33 12.08
N ILE A 18 -5.78 0.33 10.93
CA ILE A 18 -5.50 -0.25 9.61
C ILE A 18 -4.32 0.48 8.94
N VAL A 19 -3.26 -0.27 8.63
CA VAL A 19 -2.09 0.25 7.93
C VAL A 19 -2.20 -0.08 6.44
N VAL A 20 -2.31 0.96 5.61
CA VAL A 20 -2.26 0.82 4.15
C VAL A 20 -0.80 0.92 3.68
N HIS A 21 -0.29 -0.10 2.97
CA HIS A 21 1.11 -0.13 2.54
C HIS A 21 1.34 -0.80 1.18
N ASP A 22 2.55 -0.65 0.64
CA ASP A 22 3.02 -1.12 -0.67
C ASP A 22 3.46 -2.60 -0.70
N HIS A 23 3.00 -3.40 0.26
CA HIS A 23 3.42 -4.78 0.44
C HIS A 23 4.93 -4.98 0.75
N TRP A 24 5.64 -4.00 1.30
CA TRP A 24 6.98 -4.31 1.85
C TRP A 24 6.86 -5.34 3.00
N LYS A 25 7.43 -6.54 2.80
CA LYS A 25 7.25 -7.71 3.69
C LYS A 25 7.47 -7.41 5.19
N PRO A 26 8.47 -6.62 5.60
CA PRO A 26 8.66 -6.27 7.01
C PRO A 26 7.45 -5.59 7.65
N TYR A 27 6.59 -4.90 6.91
CA TYR A 27 5.39 -4.31 7.53
C TYR A 27 4.47 -5.35 8.19
N TYR A 28 4.48 -6.60 7.75
CA TYR A 28 3.70 -7.66 8.41
C TYR A 28 4.24 -8.08 9.78
N THR A 29 5.37 -7.53 10.24
CA THR A 29 5.82 -7.70 11.63
C THR A 29 5.21 -6.67 12.58
N LEU A 30 4.42 -5.71 12.08
CA LEU A 30 3.66 -4.78 12.90
C LEU A 30 2.55 -5.55 13.64
N ALA A 31 2.69 -5.68 14.95
CA ALA A 31 1.66 -6.26 15.80
C ALA A 31 0.54 -5.25 16.09
N GLY A 32 -0.68 -5.74 16.35
CA GLY A 32 -1.81 -4.89 16.78
C GLY A 32 -2.50 -4.08 15.68
N VAL A 33 -2.14 -4.30 14.41
CA VAL A 33 -2.76 -3.63 13.25
C VAL A 33 -3.40 -4.62 12.29
N LEU A 34 -4.37 -4.14 11.53
CA LEU A 34 -4.85 -4.78 10.32
C LEU A 34 -4.10 -4.21 9.11
N HIS A 35 -3.89 -5.04 8.09
CA HIS A 35 -3.16 -4.64 6.88
C HIS A 35 -4.10 -4.35 5.73
N ALA A 36 -3.80 -3.33 4.94
CA ALA A 36 -4.42 -3.09 3.65
C ALA A 36 -3.33 -2.83 2.60
N LEU A 37 -3.53 -3.32 1.39
CA LEU A 37 -2.54 -3.17 0.32
C LEU A 37 -2.89 -2.06 -0.65
N CYS A 38 -1.85 -1.29 -1.02
CA CYS A 38 -1.96 -0.23 -2.01
C CYS A 38 -2.15 -0.84 -3.41
N ASN A 39 -3.39 -0.81 -3.91
CA ASN A 39 -3.70 -1.36 -5.21
C ASN A 39 -3.08 -0.57 -6.38
N ALA A 40 -2.62 0.67 -6.18
CA ALA A 40 -1.85 1.39 -7.21
C ALA A 40 -0.51 0.71 -7.55
N HIS A 41 0.09 0.00 -6.59
CA HIS A 41 1.28 -0.84 -6.85
C HIS A 41 0.88 -2.07 -7.68
N HIS A 42 -0.19 -2.77 -7.27
CA HIS A 42 -0.69 -3.91 -8.03
C HIS A 42 -1.07 -3.53 -9.46
N LEU A 43 -1.74 -2.39 -9.69
CA LEU A 43 -2.10 -1.94 -11.03
C LEU A 43 -0.87 -1.68 -11.92
N ARG A 44 0.24 -1.18 -11.36
CA ARG A 44 1.50 -1.00 -12.10
C ARG A 44 2.17 -2.32 -12.45
N GLU A 45 2.22 -3.25 -11.49
CA GLU A 45 2.76 -4.59 -11.73
C GLU A 45 1.93 -5.35 -12.76
N LEU A 46 0.59 -5.27 -12.68
CA LEU A 46 -0.32 -5.83 -13.67
C LEU A 46 -0.12 -5.19 -15.05
N GLN A 47 0.09 -3.87 -15.12
CA GLN A 47 0.37 -3.19 -16.40
C GLN A 47 1.65 -3.73 -17.05
N ALA A 48 2.72 -3.91 -16.29
CA ALA A 48 3.96 -4.49 -16.79
C ALA A 48 3.75 -5.91 -17.35
N LEU A 49 2.95 -6.75 -16.67
CA LEU A 49 2.62 -8.08 -17.16
C LEU A 49 1.77 -8.06 -18.44
N ILE A 50 0.94 -7.03 -18.65
CA ILE A 50 0.15 -6.86 -19.87
C ILE A 50 1.04 -6.43 -21.04
N GLU A 51 1.92 -5.47 -20.80
CA GLU A 51 2.74 -4.83 -21.86
C GLU A 51 3.97 -5.66 -22.25
N ILE A 52 4.59 -6.33 -21.29
CA ILE A 52 5.88 -7.00 -21.48
C ILE A 52 5.69 -8.52 -21.60
N GLU A 53 4.97 -9.12 -20.66
CA GLU A 53 4.79 -10.58 -20.59
C GLU A 53 3.53 -11.07 -21.35
N HIS A 54 2.68 -10.14 -21.78
CA HIS A 54 1.41 -10.40 -22.47
C HIS A 54 0.48 -11.38 -21.74
N GLU A 55 0.47 -11.35 -20.40
CA GLU A 55 -0.32 -12.27 -19.58
C GLU A 55 -1.80 -11.81 -19.48
N ASP A 56 -2.73 -12.52 -20.11
CA ASP A 56 -4.15 -12.12 -20.20
C ASP A 56 -4.89 -12.07 -18.85
N TRP A 57 -4.53 -12.93 -17.89
CA TRP A 57 -5.10 -12.89 -16.54
C TRP A 57 -4.79 -11.54 -15.86
N ALA A 58 -3.65 -10.92 -16.17
CA ALA A 58 -3.28 -9.63 -15.61
C ALA A 58 -4.22 -8.52 -16.09
N ARG A 59 -4.62 -8.54 -17.37
CA ARG A 59 -5.62 -7.63 -17.93
C ARG A 59 -6.97 -7.80 -17.23
N ARG A 60 -7.43 -9.05 -17.06
CA ARG A 60 -8.69 -9.37 -16.35
C ARG A 60 -8.65 -8.86 -14.90
N MET A 61 -7.57 -9.11 -14.17
CA MET A 61 -7.40 -8.65 -12.78
C MET A 61 -7.37 -7.11 -12.70
N GLN A 62 -6.65 -6.45 -13.62
CA GLN A 62 -6.57 -4.99 -13.65
C GLN A 62 -7.95 -4.35 -13.85
N THR A 63 -8.74 -4.88 -14.80
CA THR A 63 -10.11 -4.42 -15.04
C THR A 63 -11.00 -4.65 -13.81
N LEU A 64 -10.91 -5.81 -13.17
CA LEU A 64 -11.69 -6.11 -11.96
C LEU A 64 -11.38 -5.11 -10.83
N LEU A 65 -10.10 -4.89 -10.52
CA LEU A 65 -9.69 -3.98 -9.45
C LEU A 65 -10.11 -2.52 -9.73
N ARG A 66 -10.04 -2.06 -10.99
CA ARG A 66 -10.51 -0.73 -11.38
C ARG A 66 -12.03 -0.58 -11.21
N ARG A 67 -12.81 -1.59 -11.64
CA ARG A 67 -14.27 -1.60 -11.45
C ARG A 67 -14.66 -1.63 -9.97
N ALA A 68 -13.97 -2.45 -9.18
CA ALA A 68 -14.14 -2.54 -7.74
C ALA A 68 -13.84 -1.19 -7.05
N CYS A 69 -12.75 -0.52 -7.44
CA CYS A 69 -12.42 0.84 -6.97
C CYS A 69 -13.52 1.85 -7.29
N HIS A 70 -14.01 1.85 -8.54
CA HIS A 70 -15.10 2.72 -8.96
C HIS A 70 -16.37 2.51 -8.12
N ALA A 71 -16.79 1.25 -7.94
CA ALA A 71 -17.94 0.91 -7.11
C ALA A 71 -17.77 1.36 -5.65
N ALA A 72 -16.61 1.12 -5.05
CA ALA A 72 -16.30 1.55 -3.68
C ALA A 72 -16.32 3.08 -3.53
N ASN A 73 -15.84 3.81 -4.53
CA ASN A 73 -15.87 5.28 -4.51
C ASN A 73 -17.30 5.82 -4.63
N LEU A 74 -18.14 5.26 -5.49
CA LEU A 74 -19.57 5.63 -5.58
C LEU A 74 -20.30 5.38 -4.25
N SER A 75 -20.08 4.20 -3.67
CA SER A 75 -20.61 3.84 -2.35
C SER A 75 -20.19 4.84 -1.26
N ARG A 76 -18.91 5.22 -1.22
CA ARG A 76 -18.40 6.23 -0.28
C ARG A 76 -19.03 7.61 -0.47
N MET A 77 -19.19 8.07 -1.72
CA MET A 77 -19.83 9.36 -2.02
C MET A 77 -21.30 9.40 -1.60
N GLN A 78 -22.00 8.25 -1.67
CA GLN A 78 -23.39 8.13 -1.23
C GLN A 78 -23.54 7.89 0.28
N GLY A 79 -22.43 7.69 1.00
CA GLY A 79 -22.46 7.32 2.42
C GLY A 79 -23.10 5.96 2.71
N LYS A 80 -23.19 5.08 1.71
CA LYS A 80 -23.85 3.76 1.82
C LYS A 80 -22.83 2.66 1.60
N PRO A 81 -22.80 1.57 2.40
CA PRO A 81 -21.90 0.46 2.17
C PRO A 81 -22.18 -0.24 0.84
N LEU A 82 -21.16 -0.89 0.28
CA LEU A 82 -21.35 -1.74 -0.90
C LEU A 82 -22.28 -2.91 -0.56
N PRO A 83 -23.23 -3.28 -1.46
CA PRO A 83 -24.10 -4.42 -1.23
C PRO A 83 -23.27 -5.72 -1.03
N PRO A 84 -23.56 -6.53 0.00
CA PRO A 84 -22.80 -7.77 0.26
C PRO A 84 -22.74 -8.72 -0.94
N ARG A 85 -23.83 -8.80 -1.73
CA ARG A 85 -23.87 -9.60 -2.96
C ARG A 85 -22.86 -9.14 -4.01
N LEU A 86 -22.61 -7.82 -4.11
CA LEU A 86 -21.63 -7.25 -5.03
C LEU A 86 -20.20 -7.53 -4.55
N ILE A 87 -19.94 -7.41 -3.25
CA ILE A 87 -18.64 -7.76 -2.67
C ILE A 87 -18.33 -9.24 -2.96
N ALA A 88 -19.27 -10.14 -2.67
CA ALA A 88 -19.12 -11.57 -2.94
C ALA A 88 -18.92 -11.88 -4.42
N LEU A 89 -19.57 -11.13 -5.33
CA LEU A 89 -19.34 -11.27 -6.77
C LEU A 89 -17.91 -10.87 -7.16
N ILE A 90 -17.43 -9.72 -6.66
CA ILE A 90 -16.06 -9.26 -6.91
C ILE A 90 -15.05 -10.28 -6.39
N GLU A 91 -15.26 -10.81 -5.18
CA GLU A 91 -14.40 -11.84 -4.59
C GLU A 91 -14.36 -13.13 -5.41
N ARG A 92 -15.51 -13.62 -5.91
CA ARG A 92 -15.55 -14.80 -6.79
C ARG A 92 -14.81 -14.55 -8.11
N CYS A 93 -15.02 -13.39 -8.73
CA CYS A 93 -14.30 -13.04 -9.94
C CYS A 93 -12.79 -12.93 -9.69
N TYR A 94 -12.40 -12.38 -8.54
CA TYR A 94 -11.00 -12.27 -8.12
C TYR A 94 -10.37 -13.66 -7.99
N ASP A 95 -11.03 -14.56 -7.27
CA ASP A 95 -10.53 -15.93 -7.05
C ASP A 95 -10.40 -16.69 -8.37
N ALA A 96 -11.40 -16.59 -9.26
CA ALA A 96 -11.34 -17.23 -10.57
C ALA A 96 -10.13 -16.75 -11.37
N ILE A 97 -9.86 -15.44 -11.42
CA ILE A 97 -8.71 -14.89 -12.16
C ILE A 97 -7.39 -15.35 -11.52
N VAL A 98 -7.30 -15.39 -10.19
CA VAL A 98 -6.11 -15.87 -9.49
C VAL A 98 -5.86 -17.35 -9.76
N THR A 99 -6.89 -18.18 -9.70
CA THR A 99 -6.79 -19.61 -10.03
C THR A 99 -6.35 -19.82 -11.46
N ASP A 100 -6.99 -19.15 -12.44
CA ASP A 100 -6.62 -19.24 -13.85
C ASP A 100 -5.14 -18.84 -14.08
N GLY A 101 -4.71 -17.74 -13.45
CA GLY A 101 -3.32 -17.29 -13.55
C GLY A 101 -2.33 -18.27 -12.92
N LEU A 102 -2.69 -18.89 -11.79
CA LEU A 102 -1.84 -19.91 -11.14
C LEU A 102 -1.74 -21.18 -11.98
N LEU A 103 -2.83 -21.63 -12.61
CA LEU A 103 -2.83 -22.75 -13.55
C LEU A 103 -1.94 -22.43 -14.75
N PHE A 104 -2.12 -21.26 -15.37
CA PHE A 104 -1.29 -20.79 -16.47
C PHE A 104 0.22 -20.83 -16.17
N HIS A 105 0.63 -20.50 -14.94
CA HIS A 105 2.05 -20.57 -14.55
C HIS A 105 2.51 -21.95 -14.10
N THR A 106 1.59 -22.83 -13.67
CA THR A 106 1.89 -24.23 -13.32
C THR A 106 2.13 -25.07 -14.57
N ASP A 107 1.38 -24.81 -15.64
CA ASP A 107 1.48 -25.52 -16.91
C ASP A 107 2.73 -25.14 -17.74
N GLN A 108 3.41 -24.07 -17.36
CA GLN A 108 4.64 -23.65 -18.02
C GLN A 108 5.86 -24.40 -17.51
N SER A 109 6.79 -24.69 -18.42
CA SER A 109 8.11 -25.23 -18.07
C SER A 109 8.78 -24.37 -16.99
N PRO A 110 9.45 -24.99 -16.00
CA PRO A 110 10.25 -24.27 -15.02
C PRO A 110 11.28 -23.36 -15.71
N LEU A 111 11.56 -22.19 -15.12
CA LEU A 111 12.55 -21.25 -15.65
C LEU A 111 13.98 -21.83 -15.75
N THR A 112 14.24 -22.97 -15.13
CA THR A 112 15.54 -23.64 -15.11
C THR A 112 15.44 -25.05 -15.66
N GLN A 113 15.95 -25.25 -16.87
CA GLN A 113 16.48 -26.53 -17.37
C GLN A 113 17.86 -26.23 -17.99
N ALA A 114 18.96 -26.48 -17.25
CA ALA A 114 20.32 -26.79 -17.76
C ALA A 114 21.40 -26.78 -16.65
N ASP A 115 21.43 -25.81 -15.72
CA ASP A 115 22.62 -25.60 -14.84
C ASP A 115 22.42 -25.94 -13.35
N VAL A 116 21.42 -26.76 -13.01
CA VAL A 116 21.03 -27.01 -11.60
C VAL A 116 21.93 -28.02 -10.88
N GLN A 117 22.77 -28.80 -11.59
CA GLN A 117 23.64 -29.79 -10.93
C GLN A 117 24.87 -29.17 -10.25
N ALA A 118 25.25 -27.95 -10.60
CA ALA A 118 26.46 -27.32 -10.05
C ALA A 118 26.10 -26.13 -9.15
N ARG A 119 25.74 -26.43 -7.90
CA ARG A 119 25.61 -25.48 -6.76
C ARG A 119 24.32 -24.65 -6.77
N ARG A 120 23.47 -24.81 -5.73
CA ARG A 120 23.02 -23.71 -4.83
C ARG A 120 21.93 -24.10 -3.83
N ARG A 121 22.14 -23.72 -2.56
CA ARG A 121 21.08 -23.50 -1.55
C ARG A 121 20.19 -22.33 -2.02
N GLY A 122 18.87 -22.48 -1.95
CA GLY A 122 17.92 -21.36 -2.18
C GLY A 122 16.57 -21.79 -2.79
N ARG A 123 15.60 -20.87 -2.79
CA ARG A 123 14.27 -21.09 -3.40
C ARG A 123 14.37 -20.99 -4.92
N VAL A 124 13.77 -21.96 -5.63
CA VAL A 124 13.68 -21.97 -7.10
C VAL A 124 13.03 -20.66 -7.60
N PRO A 125 13.63 -19.96 -8.58
CA PRO A 125 13.10 -18.72 -9.12
C PRO A 125 11.73 -18.95 -9.78
N ARG A 126 10.86 -17.95 -9.67
CA ARG A 126 9.52 -17.92 -10.30
C ARG A 126 9.40 -16.71 -11.20
N ARG A 127 8.58 -16.82 -12.23
CA ARG A 127 8.17 -15.71 -13.10
C ARG A 127 7.55 -14.58 -12.27
N VAL A 128 7.68 -13.34 -12.76
CA VAL A 128 7.16 -12.15 -12.07
C VAL A 128 5.65 -12.26 -11.88
N GLY A 129 4.91 -12.70 -12.91
CA GLY A 129 3.47 -12.95 -12.84
C GLY A 129 3.07 -13.95 -11.75
N HIS A 130 3.75 -15.09 -11.68
CA HIS A 130 3.54 -16.10 -10.64
C HIS A 130 3.76 -15.51 -9.23
N ASN A 131 4.82 -14.72 -9.01
CA ASN A 131 5.05 -14.08 -7.71
C ASN A 131 3.94 -13.09 -7.33
N LEU A 132 3.41 -12.33 -8.30
CA LEU A 132 2.27 -11.44 -8.07
C LEU A 132 1.00 -12.25 -7.73
N LEU A 133 0.70 -13.32 -8.45
CA LEU A 133 -0.46 -14.18 -8.18
C LEU A 133 -0.42 -14.79 -6.77
N LEU A 134 0.73 -15.31 -6.34
CA LEU A 134 0.88 -15.84 -4.98
C LEU A 134 0.62 -14.77 -3.92
N ARG A 135 1.09 -13.55 -4.16
CA ARG A 135 0.83 -12.41 -3.27
C ARG A 135 -0.66 -12.04 -3.25
N LEU A 136 -1.29 -11.94 -4.42
CA LEU A 136 -2.73 -11.65 -4.57
C LEU A 136 -3.57 -12.72 -3.84
N SER A 137 -3.25 -14.01 -4.04
CA SER A 137 -3.88 -15.13 -3.36
C SER A 137 -3.70 -15.06 -1.84
N THR A 138 -2.45 -15.02 -1.37
CA THR A 138 -2.11 -15.08 0.07
C THR A 138 -2.66 -13.89 0.85
N ARG A 139 -2.76 -12.71 0.21
CA ARG A 139 -3.15 -11.46 0.85
C ARG A 139 -4.49 -10.92 0.35
N LYS A 140 -5.35 -11.76 -0.22
CA LYS A 140 -6.69 -11.37 -0.68
C LYS A 140 -7.44 -10.48 0.32
N PRO A 141 -7.50 -10.81 1.64
CA PRO A 141 -8.19 -9.95 2.61
C PRO A 141 -7.62 -8.54 2.68
N ASP A 142 -6.30 -8.38 2.55
CA ASP A 142 -5.63 -7.09 2.63
C ASP A 142 -5.74 -6.30 1.30
N VAL A 143 -5.76 -7.00 0.16
CA VAL A 143 -5.97 -6.41 -1.18
C VAL A 143 -7.39 -5.84 -1.30
N LEU A 144 -8.39 -6.57 -0.82
CA LEU A 144 -9.82 -6.27 -1.02
C LEU A 144 -10.48 -5.54 0.17
N ARG A 145 -9.74 -5.25 1.25
CA ARG A 145 -10.28 -4.62 2.48
C ARG A 145 -11.06 -3.33 2.23
N PHE A 146 -10.69 -2.57 1.20
CA PHE A 146 -11.37 -1.33 0.81
C PHE A 146 -12.83 -1.53 0.37
N LEU A 147 -13.26 -2.76 0.06
CA LEU A 147 -14.63 -3.09 -0.30
C LEU A 147 -15.56 -3.14 0.91
N SER A 148 -15.08 -3.72 2.02
CA SER A 148 -15.88 -3.93 3.22
C SER A 148 -15.71 -2.80 4.25
N ASN A 149 -14.58 -2.09 4.23
CA ASN A 149 -14.32 -0.98 5.13
C ASN A 149 -14.18 0.35 4.36
N PRO A 150 -15.18 1.26 4.42
CA PRO A 150 -15.17 2.53 3.70
C PRO A 150 -14.01 3.46 4.07
N ALA A 151 -13.45 3.34 5.28
CA ALA A 151 -12.30 4.11 5.75
C ALA A 151 -10.98 3.68 5.11
N VAL A 152 -10.93 2.49 4.50
CA VAL A 152 -9.74 1.99 3.82
C VAL A 152 -9.73 2.51 2.37
N PRO A 153 -8.74 3.33 1.98
CA PRO A 153 -8.60 3.78 0.60
C PRO A 153 -8.05 2.69 -0.30
N PHE A 154 -8.32 2.79 -1.60
CA PHE A 154 -7.77 1.89 -2.62
C PHE A 154 -6.24 2.07 -2.78
N THR A 155 -5.71 3.25 -2.46
CA THR A 155 -4.29 3.60 -2.63
C THR A 155 -3.70 4.18 -1.34
N ASN A 156 -2.37 4.10 -1.24
CA ASN A 156 -1.59 4.75 -0.18
C ASN A 156 -1.04 6.12 -0.61
N ASN A 157 -1.73 6.82 -1.52
CA ASN A 157 -1.24 8.06 -2.14
C ASN A 157 -0.91 9.14 -1.12
N LEU A 158 -1.61 9.17 0.02
CA LEU A 158 -1.37 10.16 1.08
C LEU A 158 0.02 9.97 1.70
N ALA A 159 0.39 8.73 2.06
CA ALA A 159 1.71 8.46 2.62
C ALA A 159 2.82 8.64 1.57
N GLU A 160 2.59 8.24 0.31
CA GLU A 160 3.53 8.45 -0.79
C GLU A 160 3.79 9.95 -1.04
N ARG A 161 2.73 10.77 -1.04
CA ARG A 161 2.82 12.23 -1.19
C ARG A 161 3.55 12.87 -0.01
N ASP A 162 3.23 12.47 1.22
CA ASP A 162 3.91 12.98 2.41
C ASP A 162 5.41 12.59 2.38
N GLY A 163 5.74 11.33 2.06
CA GLY A 163 7.12 10.84 1.95
C GLY A 163 7.96 11.56 0.88
N ARG A 164 7.32 12.08 -0.18
CA ARG A 164 8.01 12.78 -1.28
C ARG A 164 8.80 14.01 -0.82
N MET A 165 8.35 14.70 0.23
CA MET A 165 9.03 15.92 0.69
C MET A 165 10.43 15.64 1.24
N MET A 166 10.61 14.50 1.89
CA MET A 166 11.94 14.05 2.33
C MET A 166 12.84 13.72 1.13
N LYS A 167 12.30 13.08 0.10
CA LYS A 167 13.04 12.79 -1.14
C LYS A 167 13.38 14.05 -1.92
N LEU A 168 12.50 15.05 -1.94
CA LEU A 168 12.77 16.35 -2.56
C LEU A 168 13.92 17.08 -1.86
N ARG A 169 13.92 17.12 -0.52
CA ARG A 169 15.02 17.67 0.28
C ARG A 169 16.34 16.96 -0.01
N GLN A 170 16.32 15.62 -0.09
CA GLN A 170 17.50 14.83 -0.45
C GLN A 170 18.00 15.18 -1.87
N LYS A 171 17.10 15.29 -2.84
CA LYS A 171 17.44 15.62 -4.24
C LYS A 171 18.05 17.02 -4.39
N ILE A 172 17.44 18.03 -3.78
CA ILE A 172 17.83 19.44 -3.97
C ILE A 172 19.03 19.80 -3.10
N SER A 173 19.11 19.28 -1.88
CA SER A 173 20.05 19.77 -0.86
C SER A 173 21.03 18.70 -0.37
N GLY A 174 21.05 17.52 -0.99
CA GLY A 174 21.94 16.41 -0.63
C GLY A 174 21.58 15.67 0.66
N GLY A 175 20.50 16.06 1.35
CA GLY A 175 20.05 15.44 2.60
C GLY A 175 20.21 16.36 3.83
N PHE A 176 20.42 15.75 4.99
CA PHE A 176 20.62 16.47 6.27
C PHE A 176 22.08 16.35 6.70
N ARG A 177 22.66 17.47 7.16
CA ARG A 177 24.05 17.51 7.67
C ARG A 177 24.17 17.08 9.12
N ALA A 178 23.07 17.15 9.88
CA ALA A 178 22.98 16.77 11.28
C ALA A 178 21.62 16.11 11.56
N VAL A 179 21.56 15.27 12.59
CA VAL A 179 20.32 14.58 13.02
C VAL A 179 19.28 15.60 13.49
N THR A 180 19.69 16.63 14.22
CA THR A 180 18.82 17.73 14.68
C THR A 180 18.08 18.40 13.52
N GLY A 181 18.78 18.70 12.43
CA GLY A 181 18.13 19.28 11.24
C GLY A 181 17.14 18.34 10.56
N ALA A 182 17.31 17.01 10.69
CA ALA A 182 16.30 16.06 10.26
C ALA A 182 15.10 16.09 11.21
N GLU A 183 15.32 16.16 12.51
CA GLU A 183 14.30 16.23 13.57
C GLU A 183 13.41 17.45 13.41
N ASP A 184 14.00 18.64 13.26
CA ASP A 184 13.26 19.87 12.99
C ASP A 184 12.39 19.73 11.75
N PHE A 185 12.94 19.18 10.67
CA PHE A 185 12.18 18.92 9.45
C PHE A 185 11.02 17.96 9.70
N ALA A 186 11.24 16.86 10.42
CA ALA A 186 10.19 15.88 10.71
C ALA A 186 9.10 16.47 11.61
N VAL A 187 9.45 17.27 12.62
CA VAL A 187 8.50 17.96 13.51
C VAL A 187 7.64 18.93 12.70
N ILE A 188 8.27 19.85 11.96
CA ILE A 188 7.57 20.86 11.15
C ILE A 188 6.63 20.18 10.15
N ARG A 189 7.13 19.18 9.41
CA ARG A 189 6.33 18.45 8.41
C ARG A 189 5.21 17.63 9.04
N SER A 190 5.43 17.07 10.23
CA SER A 190 4.39 16.36 10.99
C SER A 190 3.28 17.31 11.37
N PHE A 191 3.61 18.47 11.92
CA PHE A 191 2.65 19.48 12.31
C PHE A 191 1.77 19.90 11.13
N PHE A 192 2.38 20.33 10.00
CA PHE A 192 1.61 20.74 8.82
C PHE A 192 0.77 19.61 8.22
N SER A 193 1.28 18.37 8.23
CA SER A 193 0.52 17.21 7.75
C SER A 193 -0.68 16.93 8.65
N THR A 194 -0.51 17.02 9.97
CA THR A 194 -1.58 16.83 10.97
C THR A 194 -2.62 17.94 10.87
N ALA A 195 -2.23 19.21 10.85
CA ALA A 195 -3.16 20.35 10.74
C ALA A 195 -4.06 20.22 9.50
N LYS A 196 -3.47 19.87 8.34
CA LYS A 196 -4.25 19.61 7.11
C LYS A 196 -5.21 18.44 7.23
N LYS A 197 -4.79 17.33 7.88
CA LYS A 197 -5.65 16.15 8.09
C LYS A 197 -6.80 16.44 9.05
N GLN A 198 -6.58 17.29 10.04
CA GLN A 198 -7.59 17.77 10.98
C GLN A 198 -8.48 18.88 10.39
N GLN A 199 -8.21 19.32 9.15
CA GLN A 199 -8.87 20.45 8.49
C GLN A 199 -8.78 21.77 9.27
N TRP A 200 -7.67 21.97 9.98
CA TRP A 200 -7.40 23.23 10.66
C TRP A 200 -6.88 24.28 9.69
N ASP A 201 -7.23 25.55 9.95
CA ASP A 201 -6.50 26.66 9.36
C ASP A 201 -5.05 26.63 9.85
N VAL A 202 -4.11 26.61 8.90
CA VAL A 202 -2.71 26.35 9.18
C VAL A 202 -2.06 27.55 9.88
N LEU A 203 -2.43 28.78 9.53
CA LEU A 203 -1.84 29.98 10.13
C LEU A 203 -2.32 30.12 11.58
N ASN A 204 -3.60 29.89 11.82
CA ASN A 204 -4.14 29.86 13.18
C ASN A 204 -3.51 28.73 14.01
N ALA A 205 -3.34 27.55 13.42
CA ALA A 205 -2.72 26.44 14.12
C ALA A 205 -1.28 26.73 14.56
N ILE A 206 -0.46 27.40 13.74
CA ILE A 206 0.93 27.74 14.11
C ILE A 206 0.97 28.72 15.30
N ASN A 207 0.01 29.62 15.39
CA ASN A 207 -0.08 30.61 16.47
C ASN A 207 -0.83 30.09 17.70
N ALA A 208 -1.47 28.93 17.61
CA ALA A 208 -2.24 28.35 18.72
C ALA A 208 -1.33 27.69 19.75
N HIS A 209 -1.73 27.77 21.02
CA HIS A 209 -1.04 27.07 22.08
C HIS A 209 -1.17 25.53 21.88
N PRO A 210 -0.08 24.74 22.02
CA PRO A 210 -0.12 23.29 21.76
C PRO A 210 -1.22 22.54 22.51
N ASN A 211 -1.46 22.88 23.78
CA ASN A 211 -2.51 22.24 24.58
C ASN A 211 -3.93 22.42 23.99
N VAL A 212 -4.20 23.55 23.32
CA VAL A 212 -5.48 23.77 22.64
C VAL A 212 -5.61 22.84 21.44
N LEU A 213 -4.56 22.74 20.63
CA LEU A 213 -4.54 21.85 19.47
C LEU A 213 -4.67 20.39 19.89
N ILE A 214 -3.96 19.97 20.94
CA ILE A 214 -4.03 18.60 21.47
C ILE A 214 -5.45 18.28 21.93
N ALA A 215 -6.11 19.18 22.65
CA ALA A 215 -7.49 19.00 23.10
C ALA A 215 -8.50 18.92 21.94
N GLN A 216 -8.20 19.54 20.80
CA GLN A 216 -9.05 19.55 19.60
C GLN A 216 -8.75 18.42 18.61
N LEU A 217 -7.74 17.58 18.86
CA LEU A 217 -7.38 16.48 17.97
C LEU A 217 -8.55 15.49 17.84
N LYS A 218 -9.05 15.33 16.62
CA LYS A 218 -9.96 14.23 16.31
C LYS A 218 -9.13 12.98 16.14
N LEU A 219 -9.19 12.10 17.13
CA LEU A 219 -8.67 10.74 17.04
C LEU A 219 -9.69 9.92 16.25
N ALA A 220 -9.22 9.24 15.21
CA ALA A 220 -10.05 8.46 14.28
C ALA A 220 -10.67 7.24 14.94
#